data_AF-A0A949Y7C2-F1
#
_entry.id   AF-A0A949Y7C2-F1
#
_cell.length_a   1.000
_cell.length_b   1.000
_cell.length_c   1.000
_cell.angle_alpha   90.00
_cell.angle_beta   90.00
_cell.angle_gamma   90.00
#
_symmetry.space_group_name_H-M   'P 1'
#
loop_
_entity.id
_entity.type
_entity.pdbx_description
1 polymer ?
#
loop_
_entity_poly.entity_id
_entity_poly.type
_entity_poly.pdbx_seq_one_letter_code
_entity_poly.pdbx_strand_id
1 'polypeptide(L)'
;MSFLGVTFSGVDETADGERLKEIRSHYFTVEWGLGLAVERQDREAGFPGVDWICKLAPGLNLSAQLSGKSAGAFLKGDDTDLMTKYGKVWPLFRRIQISPTGGIDRVDLPGLTRLIAKNPDKQIIFRIRDRNLEVADALVAQGISCSTLFDESEVQEAAQKKWPKGLKRFAGCGYAGGLGPDNIYKQLTSILNAAQSAERWWVEIDSCLRTQEHDQDVFSLASCKRTIREFDSFFLDYTI
;
A
#
# COMPACT_ATOMS: atom_id res chain seq x y z
N MET A 1 7.09 18.03 -7.13
CA MET A 1 6.56 17.02 -6.19
C MET A 1 5.05 17.05 -6.28
N SER A 2 4.40 15.91 -6.47
CA SER A 2 2.93 15.80 -6.55
C SER A 2 2.40 14.84 -5.48
N PHE A 3 1.29 15.19 -4.83
CA PHE A 3 0.58 14.28 -3.93
C PHE A 3 -0.31 13.33 -4.74
N LEU A 4 -0.09 12.03 -4.60
CA LEU A 4 -0.87 10.98 -5.26
C LEU A 4 -2.18 10.70 -4.53
N GLY A 5 -2.16 10.75 -3.20
CA GLY A 5 -3.33 10.45 -2.39
C GLY A 5 -3.06 9.65 -1.13
N VAL A 6 -4.10 8.94 -0.70
CA VAL A 6 -4.10 8.11 0.51
C VAL A 6 -4.47 6.68 0.14
N THR A 7 -3.65 5.72 0.57
CA THR A 7 -3.95 4.29 0.50
C THR A 7 -4.52 3.85 1.83
N PHE A 8 -5.74 3.33 1.81
CA PHE A 8 -6.36 2.67 2.97
C PHE A 8 -6.17 1.16 2.84
N SER A 9 -5.24 0.62 3.63
CA SER A 9 -4.82 -0.78 3.63
C SER A 9 -5.70 -1.66 4.51
N GLY A 10 -5.74 -2.96 4.19
CA GLY A 10 -6.45 -3.95 5.01
C GLY A 10 -7.97 -3.94 4.84
N VAL A 11 -8.48 -3.38 3.73
CA VAL A 11 -9.90 -3.46 3.40
C VAL A 11 -10.29 -4.90 3.07
N ASP A 12 -11.45 -5.33 3.58
CA ASP A 12 -11.97 -6.68 3.39
C ASP A 12 -13.51 -6.69 3.32
N GLU A 13 -14.10 -7.89 3.35
CA GLU A 13 -15.55 -8.09 3.19
C GLU A 13 -16.41 -7.49 4.30
N THR A 14 -15.81 -7.04 5.41
CA THR A 14 -16.53 -6.31 6.48
C THR A 14 -16.92 -4.90 6.05
N ALA A 15 -16.27 -4.35 5.01
CA ALA A 15 -16.59 -3.05 4.46
C ALA A 15 -17.74 -3.13 3.43
N ASP A 16 -18.65 -2.16 3.49
CA ASP A 16 -19.70 -1.99 2.46
C ASP A 16 -19.08 -1.51 1.13
N GLY A 17 -19.11 -2.40 0.13
CA GLY A 17 -18.56 -2.16 -1.20
C GLY A 17 -19.17 -0.96 -1.94
N GLU A 18 -20.46 -0.65 -1.74
CA GLU A 18 -21.09 0.52 -2.36
C GLU A 18 -20.61 1.81 -1.69
N ARG A 19 -20.31 1.78 -0.38
CA ARG A 19 -19.72 2.91 0.33
C ARG A 19 -18.26 3.13 -0.01
N LEU A 20 -17.49 2.06 -0.30
CA LEU A 20 -16.15 2.19 -0.88
C LEU A 20 -16.19 2.95 -2.21
N LYS A 21 -17.16 2.61 -3.09
CA LYS A 21 -17.36 3.28 -4.39
C LYS A 21 -17.79 4.73 -4.23
N GLU A 22 -18.70 5.01 -3.29
CA GLU A 22 -19.13 6.37 -2.96
C GLU A 22 -17.96 7.23 -2.45
N ILE A 23 -17.12 6.71 -1.55
CA ILE A 23 -15.94 7.46 -1.09
C ILE A 23 -15.02 7.73 -2.28
N ARG A 24 -14.77 6.73 -3.13
CA ARG A 24 -13.90 6.90 -4.30
C ARG A 24 -14.45 7.88 -5.34
N SER A 25 -15.77 8.01 -5.48
CA SER A 25 -16.36 8.97 -6.43
C SER A 25 -16.20 10.42 -5.96
N HIS A 26 -16.16 10.67 -4.65
CA HIS A 26 -15.93 11.99 -4.07
C HIS A 26 -14.45 12.32 -3.89
N TYR A 27 -13.61 11.31 -3.63
CA TYR A 27 -12.19 11.47 -3.33
C TYR A 27 -11.35 10.61 -4.28
N PHE A 28 -11.01 11.18 -5.44
CA PHE A 28 -10.37 10.43 -6.53
C PHE A 28 -8.93 9.97 -6.25
N THR A 29 -8.30 10.57 -5.24
CA THR A 29 -6.97 10.25 -4.73
C THR A 29 -6.97 9.07 -3.76
N VAL A 30 -8.14 8.57 -3.36
CA VAL A 30 -8.24 7.37 -2.50
C VAL A 30 -7.88 6.12 -3.29
N GLU A 31 -7.02 5.31 -2.70
CA GLU A 31 -6.68 3.95 -3.11
C GLU A 31 -7.06 2.97 -1.99
N TRP A 32 -7.53 1.79 -2.36
CA TRP A 32 -7.84 0.71 -1.43
C TRP A 32 -6.80 -0.40 -1.57
N GLY A 33 -6.05 -0.63 -0.50
CA GLY A 33 -5.02 -1.68 -0.42
C GLY A 33 -5.60 -2.97 0.11
N LEU A 34 -5.53 -4.04 -0.69
CA LEU A 34 -6.09 -5.35 -0.36
C LEU A 34 -4.96 -6.33 -0.04
N GLY A 35 -5.01 -6.94 1.14
CA GLY A 35 -4.09 -8.01 1.51
C GLY A 35 -4.31 -9.24 0.64
N LEU A 36 -3.30 -9.65 -0.12
CA LEU A 36 -3.33 -10.90 -0.88
C LEU A 36 -2.32 -11.88 -0.31
N ALA A 37 -2.83 -12.98 0.24
CA ALA A 37 -2.03 -14.08 0.72
C ALA A 37 -2.69 -15.41 0.34
N VAL A 38 -1.91 -16.34 -0.21
CA VAL A 38 -2.36 -17.69 -0.59
C VAL A 38 -2.56 -18.55 0.67
N GLU A 39 -1.72 -18.36 1.67
CA GLU A 39 -1.74 -19.11 2.93
C GLU A 39 -2.85 -18.70 3.90
N ARG A 40 -3.50 -17.56 3.65
CA ARG A 40 -4.61 -17.05 4.45
C ARG A 40 -5.92 -17.60 3.94
N GLN A 41 -6.82 -17.92 4.87
CA GLN A 41 -8.18 -18.30 4.52
C GLN A 41 -8.92 -17.09 3.95
N ASP A 42 -9.82 -17.34 3.02
CA ASP A 42 -10.71 -16.29 2.53
C ASP A 42 -11.52 -15.76 3.72
N ARG A 43 -11.69 -14.43 3.78
CA ARG A 43 -12.43 -13.73 4.84
C ARG A 43 -11.73 -13.64 6.19
N GLU A 44 -10.43 -13.93 6.25
CA GLU A 44 -9.63 -13.48 7.38
C GLU A 44 -9.56 -11.94 7.39
N ALA A 45 -9.54 -11.32 8.57
CA ALA A 45 -9.39 -9.88 8.72
C ALA A 45 -8.22 -9.33 7.89
N GLY A 46 -8.52 -8.46 6.94
CA GLY A 46 -7.57 -7.81 6.04
C GLY A 46 -7.30 -8.58 4.74
N PHE A 47 -7.90 -9.76 4.56
CA PHE A 47 -7.70 -10.66 3.42
C PHE A 47 -9.04 -11.00 2.74
N PRO A 48 -9.52 -10.16 1.81
CA PRO A 48 -10.79 -10.38 1.13
C PRO A 48 -10.79 -11.61 0.23
N GLY A 49 -11.96 -12.26 0.10
CA GLY A 49 -12.18 -13.33 -0.86
C GLY A 49 -12.30 -12.82 -2.30
N VAL A 50 -11.91 -13.65 -3.26
CA VAL A 50 -11.91 -13.31 -4.70
C VAL A 50 -13.28 -12.87 -5.19
N ASP A 51 -14.35 -13.53 -4.73
CA ASP A 51 -15.73 -13.23 -5.12
C ASP A 51 -16.18 -11.83 -4.66
N TRP A 52 -15.71 -11.37 -3.50
CA TRP A 52 -15.99 -10.01 -3.03
C TRP A 52 -15.22 -8.99 -3.87
N ILE A 53 -13.94 -9.24 -4.15
CA ILE A 53 -13.12 -8.36 -5.02
C ILE A 53 -13.77 -8.22 -6.41
N CYS A 54 -14.30 -9.31 -6.98
CA CYS A 54 -14.99 -9.27 -8.28
C CYS A 54 -16.18 -8.29 -8.28
N LYS A 55 -16.90 -8.13 -7.17
CA LYS A 55 -18.06 -7.24 -7.04
C LYS A 55 -17.67 -5.75 -6.95
N LEU A 56 -16.41 -5.45 -6.66
CA LEU A 56 -15.90 -4.08 -6.59
C LEU A 56 -15.58 -3.50 -7.97
N ALA A 57 -15.40 -4.35 -8.98
CA ALA A 57 -15.00 -3.94 -10.32
C ALA A 57 -16.13 -3.24 -11.10
N PRO A 58 -15.81 -2.26 -11.98
CA PRO A 58 -14.54 -1.54 -12.16
C PRO A 58 -14.47 -0.21 -11.37
N GLY A 59 -15.19 -0.07 -10.25
CA GLY A 59 -15.44 1.24 -9.61
C GLY A 59 -14.34 1.78 -8.68
N LEU A 60 -13.30 1.01 -8.37
CA LEU A 60 -12.31 1.35 -7.35
C LEU A 60 -10.88 1.43 -7.89
N ASN A 61 -10.06 2.25 -7.22
CA ASN A 61 -8.60 2.25 -7.39
C ASN A 61 -8.00 1.28 -6.39
N LEU A 62 -7.46 0.15 -6.87
CA LEU A 62 -6.99 -0.95 -6.02
C LEU A 62 -5.47 -1.16 -6.11
N SER A 63 -4.86 -1.45 -4.97
CA SER A 63 -3.50 -1.99 -4.87
C SER A 63 -3.50 -3.35 -4.19
N ALA A 64 -2.61 -4.23 -4.65
CA ALA A 64 -2.40 -5.56 -4.08
C ALA A 64 -1.27 -5.49 -3.06
N GLN A 65 -1.50 -6.00 -1.85
CA GLN A 65 -0.50 -5.99 -0.77
C GLN A 65 -0.10 -7.43 -0.44
N LEU A 66 1.04 -7.84 -0.97
CA LEU A 66 1.59 -9.17 -0.79
C LEU A 66 2.35 -9.26 0.53
N SER A 67 2.06 -10.30 1.31
CA SER A 67 2.78 -10.61 2.56
C SER A 67 3.13 -12.10 2.63
N GLY A 68 3.92 -12.47 3.65
CA GLY A 68 4.21 -13.87 3.98
C GLY A 68 4.80 -14.68 2.82
N LYS A 69 4.26 -15.89 2.60
CA LYS A 69 4.70 -16.81 1.55
C LYS A 69 4.46 -16.24 0.16
N SER A 70 3.38 -15.48 -0.01
CA SER A 70 3.01 -14.88 -1.29
C SER A 70 4.02 -13.82 -1.73
N ALA A 71 4.44 -12.94 -0.81
CA ALA A 71 5.55 -12.01 -1.07
C ALA A 71 6.86 -12.76 -1.34
N GLY A 72 7.16 -13.80 -0.55
CA GLY A 72 8.39 -14.57 -0.68
C GLY A 72 8.52 -15.34 -2.01
N ALA A 73 7.42 -15.90 -2.53
CA ALA A 73 7.39 -16.55 -3.84
C ALA A 73 7.54 -15.51 -4.97
N PHE A 74 6.82 -14.39 -4.87
CA PHE A 74 6.89 -13.31 -5.85
C PHE A 74 8.32 -12.77 -6.00
N LEU A 75 9.02 -12.57 -4.88
CA LEU A 75 10.44 -12.15 -4.84
C LEU A 75 11.41 -13.18 -5.46
N LYS A 76 10.99 -14.43 -5.62
CA LYS A 76 11.73 -15.49 -6.33
C LYS A 76 11.31 -15.65 -7.79
N GLY A 77 10.49 -14.73 -8.31
CA GLY A 77 9.99 -14.80 -9.67
C GLY A 77 8.89 -15.84 -9.88
N ASP A 78 8.20 -16.26 -8.82
CA ASP A 78 7.11 -17.24 -8.88
C ASP A 78 5.80 -16.63 -8.38
N ASP A 79 4.83 -16.49 -9.29
CA ASP A 79 3.46 -16.06 -9.01
C ASP A 79 2.42 -17.16 -9.23
N THR A 80 2.84 -18.43 -9.38
CA THR A 80 1.94 -19.52 -9.80
C THR A 80 0.73 -19.68 -8.89
N ASP A 81 0.95 -19.77 -7.58
CA ASP A 81 -0.13 -19.91 -6.60
C ASP A 81 -0.95 -18.63 -6.47
N LEU A 82 -0.29 -17.47 -6.57
CA LEU A 82 -0.95 -16.16 -6.55
C LEU A 82 -1.91 -16.01 -7.74
N MET A 83 -1.49 -16.43 -8.94
CA MET A 83 -2.31 -16.39 -10.15
C MET A 83 -3.38 -17.46 -10.15
N THR A 84 -3.13 -18.62 -9.55
CA THR A 84 -4.14 -19.66 -9.35
C THR A 84 -5.29 -19.16 -8.48
N LYS A 85 -4.98 -18.47 -7.38
CA LYS A 85 -6.00 -17.92 -6.47
C LYS A 85 -6.62 -16.62 -6.99
N TYR A 86 -5.81 -15.63 -7.35
CA TYR A 86 -6.24 -14.26 -7.62
C TYR A 86 -6.22 -13.86 -9.10
N GLY A 87 -5.87 -14.76 -10.04
CA GLY A 87 -5.69 -14.43 -11.46
C GLY A 87 -6.90 -13.74 -12.11
N LYS A 88 -8.12 -14.07 -11.67
CA LYS A 88 -9.36 -13.41 -12.15
C LYS A 88 -9.46 -11.93 -11.80
N VAL A 89 -8.89 -11.53 -10.66
CA VAL A 89 -8.95 -10.16 -10.13
C VAL A 89 -7.62 -9.42 -10.27
N TRP A 90 -6.55 -10.12 -10.63
CA TRP A 90 -5.21 -9.56 -10.83
C TRP A 90 -5.19 -8.33 -11.77
N PRO A 91 -5.96 -8.28 -12.88
CA PRO A 91 -6.01 -7.10 -13.74
C PRO A 91 -6.57 -5.84 -13.07
N LEU A 92 -7.29 -5.96 -11.95
CA LEU A 92 -7.87 -4.81 -11.24
C LEU A 92 -6.82 -3.99 -10.48
N PHE A 93 -5.67 -4.59 -10.16
CA PHE A 93 -4.61 -3.95 -9.39
C PHE A 93 -3.62 -3.24 -10.30
N ARG A 94 -3.40 -1.94 -10.04
CA ARG A 94 -2.40 -1.11 -10.74
C ARG A 94 -1.06 -1.06 -10.03
N ARG A 95 -1.06 -1.33 -8.72
CA ARG A 95 0.13 -1.29 -7.89
C ARG A 95 0.21 -2.55 -7.06
N ILE A 96 1.42 -3.08 -6.91
CA ILE A 96 1.71 -4.28 -6.13
C ILE A 96 2.73 -3.87 -5.08
N GLN A 97 2.32 -3.91 -3.82
CA GLN A 97 3.18 -3.72 -2.68
C GLN A 97 3.69 -5.06 -2.18
N ILE A 98 5.00 -5.13 -1.95
CA ILE A 98 5.67 -6.33 -1.48
C ILE A 98 6.22 -6.05 -0.09
N SER A 99 5.69 -6.76 0.91
CA SER A 99 6.08 -6.64 2.32
C SER A 99 6.55 -8.00 2.85
N PRO A 100 7.82 -8.40 2.63
CA PRO A 100 8.34 -9.67 3.10
C PRO A 100 8.52 -9.64 4.63
N THR A 101 8.08 -10.69 5.32
CA THR A 101 8.21 -10.83 6.79
C THR A 101 9.53 -11.47 7.24
N GLY A 102 10.30 -12.09 6.32
CA GLY A 102 11.48 -12.90 6.65
C GLY A 102 12.81 -12.40 6.08
N GLY A 103 12.92 -11.11 5.74
CA GLY A 103 14.10 -10.55 5.09
C GLY A 103 14.26 -11.01 3.63
N ILE A 104 15.15 -10.34 2.88
CA ILE A 104 15.33 -10.49 1.43
C ILE A 104 16.51 -11.40 1.04
N ASP A 105 16.93 -12.30 1.93
CA ASP A 105 18.09 -13.17 1.71
C ASP A 105 17.96 -14.14 0.52
N ARG A 106 16.79 -14.20 -0.14
CA ARG A 106 16.48 -15.10 -1.26
C ARG A 106 15.65 -14.43 -2.37
N VAL A 107 16.05 -13.24 -2.83
CA VAL A 107 15.52 -12.67 -4.08
C VAL A 107 16.21 -13.30 -5.29
N ASP A 108 15.41 -13.83 -6.22
CA ASP A 108 15.87 -14.15 -7.58
C ASP A 108 15.61 -12.92 -8.45
N LEU A 109 16.59 -12.03 -8.54
CA LEU A 109 16.43 -10.77 -9.29
C LEU A 109 16.11 -11.03 -10.77
N PRO A 110 16.80 -11.93 -11.51
CA PRO A 110 16.40 -12.32 -12.87
C PRO A 110 14.95 -12.84 -12.96
N GLY A 111 14.54 -13.70 -12.02
CA GLY A 111 13.17 -14.22 -11.95
C GLY A 111 12.15 -13.12 -11.74
N LEU A 112 12.38 -12.26 -10.74
CA LEU A 112 11.53 -11.12 -10.41
C LEU A 112 11.42 -10.12 -11.57
N THR A 113 12.53 -9.78 -12.23
CA THR A 113 12.52 -8.93 -13.43
C THR A 113 11.62 -9.53 -14.52
N ARG A 114 11.75 -10.83 -14.82
CA ARG A 114 10.90 -11.50 -15.83
C ARG A 114 9.43 -11.48 -15.42
N LEU A 115 9.14 -11.67 -14.13
CA LEU A 115 7.79 -11.65 -13.58
C LEU A 115 7.13 -10.26 -13.76
N ILE A 116 7.86 -9.20 -13.41
CA ILE A 116 7.39 -7.82 -13.54
C ILE A 116 7.24 -7.44 -15.01
N ALA A 117 8.17 -7.86 -15.87
CA ALA A 117 8.10 -7.60 -17.31
C ALA A 117 6.84 -8.20 -17.99
N LYS A 118 6.25 -9.25 -17.42
CA LYS A 118 4.94 -9.79 -17.88
C LYS A 118 3.76 -8.89 -17.50
N ASN A 119 3.95 -7.98 -16.56
CA ASN A 119 2.93 -7.08 -16.01
C ASN A 119 3.40 -5.61 -16.09
N PRO A 120 3.75 -5.10 -17.30
CA PRO A 120 4.39 -3.78 -17.45
C PRO A 120 3.48 -2.61 -17.05
N ASP A 121 2.17 -2.84 -16.95
CA ASP A 121 1.16 -1.90 -16.48
C ASP A 121 1.19 -1.67 -14.96
N LYS A 122 1.91 -2.53 -14.22
CA LYS A 122 1.88 -2.54 -12.75
C LYS A 122 3.10 -1.83 -12.17
N GLN A 123 2.86 -0.91 -11.24
CA GLN A 123 3.92 -0.32 -10.43
C GLN A 123 4.23 -1.23 -9.24
N ILE A 124 5.51 -1.48 -8.97
CA ILE A 124 5.95 -2.24 -7.81
C ILE A 124 6.31 -1.29 -6.67
N ILE A 125 5.79 -1.55 -5.47
CA ILE A 125 6.10 -0.80 -4.26
C ILE A 125 6.87 -1.71 -3.31
N PHE A 126 8.06 -1.28 -2.93
CA PHE A 126 8.83 -1.96 -1.89
C PHE A 126 8.64 -1.23 -0.56
N ARG A 127 8.11 -1.92 0.45
CA ARG A 127 8.22 -1.44 1.83
C ARG A 127 9.68 -1.51 2.24
N ILE A 128 10.30 -0.37 2.54
CA ILE A 128 11.74 -0.27 2.76
C ILE A 128 12.07 -0.75 4.16
N ARG A 129 12.70 -1.92 4.22
CA ARG A 129 13.35 -2.54 5.38
C ARG A 129 14.68 -3.14 4.90
N ASP A 130 15.69 -3.16 5.74
CA ASP A 130 16.96 -3.86 5.47
C ASP A 130 17.48 -3.66 4.02
N ARG A 131 17.71 -4.76 3.27
CA ARG A 131 18.22 -4.77 1.89
C ARG A 131 17.15 -4.51 0.81
N ASN A 132 15.89 -4.22 1.15
CA ASN A 132 14.83 -4.01 0.16
C ASN A 132 15.13 -2.84 -0.79
N LEU A 133 15.88 -1.86 -0.29
CA LEU A 133 16.34 -0.73 -1.10
C LEU A 133 17.30 -1.18 -2.21
N GLU A 134 18.21 -2.13 -1.93
CA GLU A 134 19.17 -2.65 -2.93
C GLU A 134 18.44 -3.37 -4.07
N VAL A 135 17.40 -4.16 -3.75
CA VAL A 135 16.60 -4.84 -4.77
C VAL A 135 15.80 -3.84 -5.60
N ALA A 136 15.17 -2.85 -4.96
CA ALA A 136 14.45 -1.80 -5.68
C ALA A 136 15.40 -1.00 -6.60
N ASP A 137 16.62 -0.70 -6.14
CA ASP A 137 17.65 -0.04 -6.94
C ASP A 137 18.08 -0.87 -8.15
N ALA A 138 18.28 -2.18 -7.96
CA ALA A 138 18.66 -3.08 -9.03
C ALA A 138 17.56 -3.25 -10.10
N LEU A 139 16.28 -3.14 -9.71
CA LEU A 139 15.15 -3.16 -10.64
C LEU A 139 15.02 -1.82 -11.40
N VAL A 140 15.17 -0.69 -10.70
CA VAL A 140 15.20 0.64 -11.35
C VAL A 140 16.34 0.74 -12.36
N ALA A 141 17.51 0.18 -12.05
CA ALA A 141 18.64 0.11 -12.99
C ALA A 141 18.32 -0.71 -14.26
N GLN A 142 17.32 -1.59 -14.22
CA GLN A 142 16.80 -2.35 -15.36
C GLN A 142 15.60 -1.65 -16.04
N GLY A 143 15.27 -0.42 -15.65
CA GLY A 143 14.16 0.35 -16.22
C GLY A 143 12.78 0.02 -15.65
N ILE A 144 12.70 -0.76 -14.56
CA ILE A 144 11.44 -1.09 -13.92
C ILE A 144 10.96 0.08 -13.04
N SER A 145 9.68 0.42 -13.17
CA SER A 145 9.04 1.46 -12.33
C SER A 145 8.78 0.94 -10.92
N CYS A 146 9.68 1.32 -10.00
CA CYS A 146 9.54 1.03 -8.58
C CYS A 146 9.21 2.29 -7.77
N SER A 147 8.45 2.10 -6.69
CA SER A 147 8.22 3.06 -5.63
C SER A 147 8.67 2.50 -4.29
N THR A 148 8.92 3.39 -3.33
CA THR A 148 9.31 3.04 -1.97
C THR A 148 8.18 3.34 -1.00
N LEU A 149 8.03 2.56 0.06
CA LEU A 149 7.14 2.85 1.18
C LEU A 149 7.94 2.80 2.48
N PHE A 150 8.03 3.92 3.19
CA PHE A 150 8.67 4.00 4.50
C PHE A 150 7.62 3.77 5.59
N ASP A 151 7.92 2.89 6.55
CA ASP A 151 7.01 2.53 7.65
C ASP A 151 7.64 2.86 9.01
N GLU A 152 7.10 3.87 9.70
CA GLU A 152 7.62 4.36 10.99
C GLU A 152 7.37 3.37 12.14
N SER A 153 6.34 2.51 12.02
CA SER A 153 5.97 1.56 13.09
C SER A 153 7.05 0.53 13.36
N GLU A 154 8.02 0.44 12.45
CA GLU A 154 9.07 -0.58 12.44
C GLU A 154 10.44 0.01 12.83
N VAL A 155 10.49 1.31 13.11
CA VAL A 155 11.67 1.97 13.66
C VAL A 155 11.68 1.79 15.19
N GLN A 156 12.68 1.05 15.69
CA GLN A 156 12.80 0.64 17.10
C GLN A 156 12.99 1.80 18.08
N GLU A 157 13.56 2.94 17.67
CA GLU A 157 13.87 4.05 18.56
C GLU A 157 12.96 5.26 18.32
N ALA A 158 12.15 5.61 19.32
CA ALA A 158 11.14 6.68 19.25
C ALA A 158 11.69 8.10 19.37
N ALA A 159 12.94 8.29 19.83
CA ALA A 159 13.39 9.58 20.33
C ALA A 159 13.85 10.60 19.27
N GLN A 160 14.02 10.20 18.00
CA GLN A 160 14.40 11.11 16.90
C GLN A 160 13.77 10.70 15.55
N LYS A 161 12.50 10.29 15.54
CA LYS A 161 11.83 9.84 14.31
C LYS A 161 11.56 11.00 13.36
N LYS A 162 12.52 11.29 12.47
CA LYS A 162 12.30 12.10 11.26
C LYS A 162 11.90 11.16 10.13
N TRP A 163 10.88 11.55 9.37
CA TRP A 163 10.50 10.82 8.17
C TRP A 163 11.67 10.73 7.18
N PRO A 164 11.96 9.54 6.62
CA PRO A 164 13.02 9.39 5.63
C PRO A 164 12.77 10.26 4.40
N LYS A 165 13.83 10.89 3.88
CA LYS A 165 13.73 11.71 2.67
C LYS A 165 13.35 10.85 1.47
N GLY A 166 12.42 11.35 0.66
CA GLY A 166 12.05 10.73 -0.60
C GLY A 166 13.26 10.59 -1.54
N LEU A 167 13.26 9.54 -2.36
CA LEU A 167 14.40 9.19 -3.21
C LEU A 167 14.05 9.44 -4.69
N LYS A 168 14.71 10.43 -5.33
CA LYS A 168 14.41 10.92 -6.70
C LYS A 168 14.40 9.86 -7.80
N ARG A 169 15.13 8.76 -7.61
CA ARG A 169 15.29 7.69 -8.61
C ARG A 169 14.08 6.74 -8.69
N PHE A 170 13.15 6.83 -7.74
CA PHE A 170 11.93 6.02 -7.73
C PHE A 170 10.73 6.82 -8.25
N ALA A 171 9.76 6.11 -8.82
CA ALA A 171 8.54 6.70 -9.40
C ALA A 171 7.63 7.39 -8.35
N GLY A 172 7.82 7.07 -7.08
CA GLY A 172 7.09 7.67 -5.96
C GLY A 172 7.56 7.16 -4.60
N CYS A 173 7.12 7.86 -3.54
CA CYS A 173 7.47 7.59 -2.16
C CYS A 173 6.24 7.62 -1.22
N GLY A 174 5.97 6.53 -0.52
CA GLY A 174 4.91 6.40 0.46
C GLY A 174 5.40 6.53 1.88
N TYR A 175 4.51 6.98 2.76
CA TYR A 175 4.75 7.11 4.19
C TYR A 175 3.64 6.39 4.97
N ALA A 176 4.03 5.48 5.85
CA ALA A 176 3.16 4.62 6.64
C ALA A 176 3.64 4.53 8.09
N GLY A 177 2.85 3.86 8.93
CA GLY A 177 3.23 3.49 10.29
C GLY A 177 2.57 4.38 11.33
N GLY A 178 1.61 3.80 12.07
CA GLY A 178 0.90 4.49 13.16
C GLY A 178 0.08 5.72 12.74
N LEU A 179 -0.05 6.00 11.45
CA LEU A 179 -0.84 7.11 10.92
C LEU A 179 -2.33 6.78 11.03
N GLY A 180 -3.13 7.80 11.33
CA GLY A 180 -4.58 7.66 11.47
C GLY A 180 -5.27 9.01 11.67
N PRO A 181 -6.59 9.02 11.84
CA PRO A 181 -7.37 10.26 11.94
C PRO A 181 -6.99 11.13 13.14
N ASP A 182 -6.34 10.58 14.16
CA ASP A 182 -5.95 11.32 15.37
C ASP A 182 -4.63 12.08 15.24
N ASN A 183 -3.77 11.71 14.28
CA ASN A 183 -2.42 12.26 14.18
C ASN A 183 -2.02 12.70 12.78
N ILE A 184 -2.77 12.33 11.73
CA ILE A 184 -2.36 12.55 10.35
C ILE A 184 -2.13 14.04 10.06
N TYR A 185 -3.06 14.91 10.49
CA TYR A 185 -2.93 16.36 10.34
C TYR A 185 -1.58 16.89 10.85
N LYS A 186 -1.16 16.46 12.04
CA LYS A 186 0.10 16.88 12.67
C LYS A 186 1.33 16.31 11.98
N GLN A 187 1.22 15.10 11.42
CA GLN A 187 2.32 14.41 10.74
C GLN A 187 2.54 14.93 9.31
N LEU A 188 1.50 15.44 8.65
CA LEU A 188 1.56 15.83 7.25
C LEU A 188 2.63 16.87 6.94
N THR A 189 2.85 17.87 7.81
CA THR A 189 3.95 18.85 7.61
C THR A 189 5.32 18.16 7.57
N SER A 190 5.58 17.23 8.48
CA SER A 190 6.86 16.52 8.56
C SER A 190 7.04 15.55 7.40
N ILE A 191 5.96 14.87 7.00
CA ILE A 191 5.93 14.00 5.82
C ILE A 191 6.19 14.81 4.55
N LEU A 192 5.51 15.94 4.37
CA LEU A 192 5.65 16.82 3.23
C LEU A 192 7.09 17.31 3.08
N ASN A 193 7.72 17.70 4.20
CA ASN A 193 9.13 18.11 4.23
C ASN A 193 10.07 16.97 3.82
N ALA A 194 9.81 15.75 4.25
CA ALA A 194 10.59 14.58 3.85
C ALA A 194 10.35 14.20 2.37
N ALA A 195 9.13 14.41 1.88
CA ALA A 195 8.71 14.08 0.53
C ALA A 195 9.24 15.04 -0.55
N GLN A 196 9.81 16.21 -0.18
CA GLN A 196 10.25 17.24 -1.14
C GLN A 196 11.20 16.72 -2.24
N SER A 197 11.99 15.69 -1.93
CA SER A 197 12.91 15.05 -2.88
C SER A 197 12.27 13.93 -3.71
N ALA A 198 11.00 13.57 -3.50
CA ALA A 198 10.27 12.63 -4.35
C ALA A 198 9.56 13.35 -5.51
N GLU A 199 9.45 12.67 -6.65
CA GLU A 199 8.62 13.16 -7.76
C GLU A 199 7.14 13.16 -7.35
N ARG A 200 6.71 12.05 -6.74
CA ARG A 200 5.35 11.78 -6.27
C ARG A 200 5.37 11.19 -4.87
N TRP A 201 4.36 11.49 -4.06
CA TRP A 201 4.26 10.93 -2.71
C TRP A 201 2.83 10.59 -2.31
N TRP A 202 2.67 9.66 -1.38
CA TRP A 202 1.36 9.28 -0.80
C TRP A 202 1.51 8.93 0.68
N VAL A 203 0.38 8.76 1.35
CA VAL A 203 0.31 8.22 2.71
C VAL A 203 -0.43 6.89 2.69
N GLU A 204 0.03 5.93 3.48
CA GLU A 204 -0.64 4.66 3.70
C GLU A 204 -1.11 4.56 5.15
N ILE A 205 -2.38 4.21 5.32
CA ILE A 205 -3.01 4.01 6.63
C ILE A 205 -3.52 2.58 6.70
N ASP A 206 -3.16 1.88 7.78
CA ASP A 206 -3.44 0.46 7.97
C ASP A 206 -4.16 0.23 9.31
N SER A 207 -3.43 -0.06 10.38
CA SER A 207 -3.97 -0.52 11.66
C SER A 207 -5.02 0.41 12.32
N CYS A 208 -4.94 1.73 12.11
CA CYS A 208 -5.90 2.69 12.67
C CYS A 208 -7.28 2.70 11.96
N LEU A 209 -7.48 1.87 10.93
CA LEU A 209 -8.75 1.74 10.22
C LEU A 209 -9.59 0.57 10.71
N ARG A 210 -9.12 -0.20 11.69
CA ARG A 210 -9.87 -1.32 12.24
C ARG A 210 -10.50 -0.97 13.58
N THR A 211 -11.71 -1.49 13.81
CA THR A 211 -12.46 -1.32 15.06
C THR A 211 -13.10 -2.63 15.48
N GLN A 212 -13.42 -2.76 16.76
CA GLN A 212 -14.16 -3.91 17.28
C GLN A 212 -15.65 -3.60 17.26
N GLU A 213 -16.43 -4.38 16.52
CA GLU A 213 -17.90 -4.33 16.49
C GLU A 213 -18.44 -5.72 16.77
N HIS A 214 -19.23 -5.88 17.84
CA HIS A 214 -19.81 -7.16 18.24
C HIS A 214 -18.76 -8.31 18.30
N ASP A 215 -17.61 -8.04 18.92
CA ASP A 215 -16.46 -8.97 19.01
C ASP A 215 -15.84 -9.39 17.66
N GLN A 216 -16.11 -8.63 16.60
CA GLN A 216 -15.51 -8.79 15.29
C GLN A 216 -14.58 -7.62 14.96
N ASP A 217 -13.44 -7.95 14.37
CA ASP A 217 -12.49 -6.98 13.84
C ASP A 217 -12.95 -6.50 12.46
N VAL A 218 -13.48 -5.28 12.38
CA VAL A 218 -14.10 -4.74 11.16
C VAL A 218 -13.37 -3.51 10.61
N PHE A 219 -13.44 -3.34 9.30
CA PHE A 219 -12.86 -2.20 8.60
C PHE A 219 -13.77 -0.96 8.69
N SER A 220 -13.26 0.12 9.30
CA SER A 220 -14.00 1.33 9.61
C SER A 220 -13.97 2.35 8.48
N LEU A 221 -15.07 2.41 7.72
CA LEU A 221 -15.30 3.49 6.74
C LEU A 221 -15.45 4.86 7.41
N ALA A 222 -15.87 4.90 8.67
CA ALA A 222 -15.93 6.13 9.46
C ALA A 222 -14.52 6.68 9.72
N SER A 223 -13.56 5.82 10.08
CA SER A 223 -12.15 6.19 10.24
C SER A 223 -11.55 6.69 8.92
N CYS A 224 -11.86 6.03 7.80
CA CYS A 224 -11.44 6.50 6.47
C CYS A 224 -11.96 7.92 6.18
N LYS A 225 -13.27 8.15 6.36
CA LYS A 225 -13.89 9.48 6.15
C LYS A 225 -13.32 10.55 7.07
N ARG A 226 -13.03 10.21 8.33
CA ARG A 226 -12.40 11.15 9.27
C ARG A 226 -10.99 11.51 8.81
N THR A 227 -10.18 10.52 8.44
CA THR A 227 -8.85 10.76 7.87
C THR A 227 -8.92 11.72 6.67
N ILE A 228 -9.85 11.49 5.74
CA ILE A 228 -10.00 12.36 4.55
C ILE A 228 -10.26 13.82 4.97
N ARG A 229 -11.13 14.05 5.97
CA ARG A 229 -11.38 15.40 6.48
C ARG A 229 -10.15 16.06 7.07
N GLU A 230 -9.29 15.29 7.75
CA GLU A 230 -8.01 15.80 8.27
C GLU A 230 -7.06 16.20 7.12
N PHE A 231 -7.01 15.41 6.03
CA PHE A 231 -6.27 15.77 4.83
C PHE A 231 -6.81 17.04 4.17
N ASP A 232 -8.12 17.13 3.98
CA ASP A 232 -8.76 18.29 3.37
C ASP A 232 -8.49 19.55 4.20
N SER A 233 -8.66 19.46 5.53
CA SER A 233 -8.37 20.56 6.45
C SER A 233 -6.90 20.99 6.35
N PHE A 234 -5.97 20.02 6.32
CA PHE A 234 -4.55 20.32 6.16
C PHE A 234 -4.28 21.06 4.85
N PHE A 235 -4.78 20.59 3.72
CA PHE A 235 -4.52 21.23 2.42
C PHE A 235 -5.24 22.57 2.23
N LEU A 236 -6.34 22.82 2.96
CA LEU A 236 -6.97 24.14 3.02
C LEU A 236 -6.12 25.14 3.81
N ASP A 237 -5.55 24.72 4.94
CA ASP A 237 -4.69 25.58 5.78
C ASP A 237 -3.30 25.77 5.17
N TYR A 238 -2.80 24.73 4.48
CA TYR A 238 -1.51 24.71 3.80
C TYR A 238 -1.65 25.25 2.37
N THR A 239 -2.10 26.52 2.26
CA THR A 239 -2.15 27.25 0.99
C THR A 239 -0.78 27.17 0.29
N ILE A 240 -0.75 26.57 -0.91
CA ILE A 240 0.40 26.55 -1.84
C ILE A 240 0.54 27.92 -2.50
#